data_AF-V5GJA9-F1
#
_entry.id   AF-V5GJA9-F1
#
_cell.length_a   1.000
_cell.length_b   1.000
_cell.length_c   1.000
_cell.angle_alpha   90.00
_cell.angle_beta   90.00
_cell.angle_gamma   90.00
#
_symmetry.space_group_name_H-M   'P 1'
#
loop_
_entity.id
_entity.type
_entity.pdbx_description
1 polymer ?
#
loop_
_entity_poly.entity_id
_entity_poly.type
_entity_poly.pdbx_seq_one_letter_code
_entity_poly.pdbx_strand_id
1 'polypeptide(L)'
;IEEKKLNEREKALLEKRFTLPEQQHILVHPSKTAKSGKFDCTTMSLSLLLDYRPEDTKEHSFEVSLFAELFNEMLMRDFGFNIFRALHELPERVKEKDDKKKKD
;
A
#
# COMPACT_ATOMS: atom_id res chain seq x y z
N ILE A 1 -4.29 -28.13 -32.87
CA ILE A 1 -4.53 -26.71 -32.54
C ILE A 1 -3.53 -25.94 -33.38
N GLU A 2 -4.01 -25.24 -34.41
CA GLU A 2 -3.14 -24.51 -35.34
C GLU A 2 -2.54 -23.31 -34.61
N GLU A 3 -1.21 -23.24 -34.52
CA GLU A 3 -0.52 -22.06 -33.99
C GLU A 3 -0.78 -20.88 -34.93
N LYS A 4 -1.66 -19.97 -34.51
CA LYS A 4 -1.90 -18.72 -35.23
C LYS A 4 -0.59 -17.93 -35.23
N LYS A 5 0.11 -17.89 -36.37
CA LYS A 5 1.31 -17.06 -36.54
C LYS A 5 0.94 -15.60 -36.31
N LEU A 6 1.46 -15.01 -35.23
CA LEU A 6 1.31 -13.59 -34.97
C LEU A 6 1.96 -12.79 -36.09
N ASN A 7 1.26 -11.76 -36.58
CA ASN A 7 1.84 -10.83 -37.54
C ASN A 7 2.88 -9.91 -36.84
N GLU A 8 3.77 -9.29 -37.61
CA GLU A 8 4.83 -8.44 -37.06
C GLU A 8 4.29 -7.26 -36.23
N ARG A 9 3.12 -6.75 -36.60
CA ARG A 9 2.43 -5.67 -35.88
C ARG A 9 1.94 -6.13 -34.50
N GLU A 10 1.44 -7.35 -34.38
CA GLU A 10 1.02 -7.97 -33.13
C GLU A 10 2.23 -8.26 -32.24
N LYS A 11 3.34 -8.74 -32.81
CA LYS A 11 4.60 -8.91 -32.08
C LYS A 11 5.11 -7.59 -31.51
N ALA A 12 5.24 -6.56 -32.34
CA ALA A 12 5.71 -5.23 -31.90
C ALA A 12 4.79 -4.63 -30.82
N LEU A 13 3.48 -4.87 -30.92
CA LEU A 13 2.50 -4.42 -29.93
C LEU A 13 2.61 -5.18 -28.59
N LEU A 14 3.01 -6.45 -28.61
CA LEU A 14 3.27 -7.23 -27.39
C LEU A 14 4.58 -6.80 -26.75
N GLU A 15 5.65 -6.68 -27.54
CA GLU A 15 6.95 -6.22 -27.04
C GLU A 15 6.83 -4.88 -26.32
N LYS A 16 6.18 -3.88 -26.94
CA LYS A 16 5.93 -2.58 -26.31
C LYS A 16 5.11 -2.67 -25.00
N ARG A 17 4.24 -3.67 -24.85
CA ARG A 17 3.38 -3.81 -23.66
C ARG A 17 4.06 -4.53 -22.50
N PHE A 18 4.96 -5.44 -22.82
CA PHE A 18 5.64 -6.29 -21.84
C PHE A 18 7.09 -5.85 -21.60
N THR A 19 7.47 -4.65 -22.07
CA THR A 19 8.72 -4.00 -21.62
C THR A 19 8.64 -3.73 -20.11
N LEU A 20 9.61 -4.24 -19.37
CA LEU A 20 9.73 -4.00 -17.95
C LEU A 20 10.30 -2.59 -17.69
N PRO A 21 9.78 -1.84 -16.71
CA PRO A 21 10.39 -0.60 -16.27
C PRO A 21 11.78 -0.82 -15.66
N GLU A 22 12.67 0.18 -15.75
CA GLU A 22 14.00 0.11 -15.14
C GLU A 22 13.95 0.08 -13.61
N GLN A 23 12.94 0.72 -13.02
CA GLN A 23 12.69 0.75 -11.59
C GLN A 23 11.69 -0.33 -11.17
N GLN A 24 11.72 -0.72 -9.88
CA GLN A 24 10.78 -1.70 -9.33
C GLN A 24 9.33 -1.19 -9.41
N HIS A 25 8.47 -1.96 -10.10
CA HIS A 25 7.07 -1.61 -10.32
C HIS A 25 6.19 -2.87 -10.25
N ILE A 26 4.95 -2.70 -9.81
CA ILE A 26 3.91 -3.72 -9.99
C ILE A 26 3.30 -3.50 -11.36
N LEU A 27 3.40 -4.51 -12.23
CA LEU A 27 2.81 -4.46 -13.57
C LEU A 27 1.41 -5.07 -13.56
N VAL A 28 0.44 -4.31 -14.04
CA VAL A 28 -0.95 -4.73 -14.16
C VAL A 28 -1.40 -4.56 -15.60
N HIS A 29 -2.00 -5.61 -16.16
CA HIS A 29 -2.54 -5.62 -17.52
C HIS A 29 -4.04 -5.94 -17.47
N PRO A 30 -4.90 -4.93 -17.29
CA PRO A 30 -6.34 -5.15 -17.24
C PRO A 30 -6.84 -5.80 -18.54
N SER A 31 -7.84 -6.69 -18.41
CA SER A 31 -8.45 -7.33 -19.58
C SER A 31 -9.11 -6.29 -20.49
N LYS A 32 -8.70 -6.29 -21.76
CA LYS A 32 -9.21 -5.36 -22.79
C LYS A 32 -10.62 -5.67 -23.26
N THR A 33 -11.13 -6.87 -22.97
CA THR A 33 -12.46 -7.31 -23.39
C THR A 33 -13.44 -7.36 -22.22
N ALA A 34 -12.95 -7.42 -20.98
CA ALA A 34 -13.79 -7.35 -19.79
C ALA A 34 -14.51 -6.00 -19.71
N LYS A 35 -15.76 -6.01 -19.21
CA LYS A 35 -16.62 -4.83 -19.08
C LYS A 35 -16.64 -3.94 -20.34
N SER A 36 -16.67 -4.55 -21.52
CA SER A 36 -16.67 -3.84 -22.82
C SER A 36 -15.46 -2.89 -23.00
N GLY A 37 -14.30 -3.30 -22.50
CA GLY A 37 -13.07 -2.52 -22.55
C GLY A 37 -12.98 -1.39 -21.53
N LYS A 38 -13.93 -1.30 -20.60
CA LYS A 38 -13.92 -0.35 -19.47
C LYS A 38 -13.35 -0.94 -18.18
N PHE A 39 -12.75 -2.14 -18.25
CA PHE A 39 -12.08 -2.70 -17.09
C PHE A 39 -10.70 -2.05 -16.94
N ASP A 40 -10.54 -1.26 -15.89
CA ASP A 40 -9.34 -0.51 -15.57
C ASP A 40 -8.79 -0.89 -14.18
N CYS A 41 -7.62 -0.35 -13.85
CA CYS A 41 -7.01 -0.45 -12.53
C CYS A 41 -6.50 0.92 -12.13
N THR A 42 -6.67 1.26 -10.87
CA THR A 42 -6.29 2.55 -10.30
C THR A 42 -5.46 2.32 -9.04
N THR A 43 -4.51 3.22 -8.79
CA THR A 43 -3.72 3.18 -7.55
C THR A 43 -4.47 3.97 -6.49
N MET A 44 -4.74 3.34 -5.35
CA MET A 44 -5.40 3.97 -4.20
C MET A 44 -4.46 3.92 -3.00
N SER A 45 -4.34 5.03 -2.27
CA SER A 45 -3.63 5.03 -1.00
C SER A 45 -4.50 4.43 0.10
N LEU A 46 -3.86 3.88 1.14
CA LEU A 46 -4.59 3.41 2.32
C LEU A 46 -5.43 4.52 2.96
N SER A 47 -4.89 5.74 3.05
CA SER A 47 -5.62 6.90 3.60
C SER A 47 -6.89 7.21 2.83
N LEU A 48 -6.87 7.06 1.50
CA LEU A 48 -8.04 7.28 0.66
C LEU A 48 -9.09 6.17 0.85
N LEU A 49 -8.65 4.92 1.01
CA LEU A 49 -9.57 3.79 1.26
C LEU A 49 -10.26 3.89 2.62
N LEU A 50 -9.63 4.52 3.60
CA LEU A 50 -10.19 4.76 4.95
C LEU A 50 -11.10 6.00 5.01
N ASP A 51 -11.06 6.88 4.00
CA ASP A 51 -11.90 8.08 3.92
C ASP A 51 -13.22 7.74 3.20
N TYR A 52 -14.14 7.08 3.92
CA TYR A 52 -15.40 6.59 3.35
C TYR A 52 -16.24 7.69 2.71
N ARG A 53 -16.61 7.48 1.44
CA ARG A 53 -17.61 8.32 0.76
C ARG A 53 -18.93 7.57 0.63
N PRO A 54 -20.06 8.28 0.43
CA PRO A 54 -21.35 7.64 0.24
C PRO A 54 -21.36 6.56 -0.87
N GLU A 55 -20.56 6.74 -1.91
CA GLU A 55 -20.45 5.82 -3.04
C GLU A 55 -19.74 4.49 -2.68
N ASP A 56 -18.95 4.49 -1.60
CA ASP A 56 -18.15 3.36 -1.11
C ASP A 56 -18.94 2.44 -0.16
N THR A 57 -20.22 2.75 0.11
CA THR A 57 -21.13 1.93 0.95
C THR A 57 -21.76 0.75 0.20
N LYS A 58 -21.41 0.57 -1.07
CA LYS A 58 -21.94 -0.52 -1.91
C LYS A 58 -21.26 -1.85 -1.54
N GLU A 59 -22.00 -2.94 -1.65
CA GLU A 59 -21.54 -4.29 -1.29
C GLU A 59 -20.21 -4.68 -1.94
N HIS A 60 -19.98 -4.29 -3.20
CA HIS A 60 -18.74 -4.61 -3.91
C HIS A 60 -17.48 -3.91 -3.37
N SER A 61 -17.65 -2.90 -2.50
CA SER A 61 -16.55 -2.22 -1.83
C SER A 61 -16.28 -2.80 -0.43
N PHE A 62 -17.17 -3.64 0.11
CA PHE A 62 -17.08 -4.13 1.49
C PHE A 62 -15.77 -4.85 1.80
N GLU A 63 -15.38 -5.83 0.96
CA GLU A 63 -14.15 -6.60 1.18
C GLU A 63 -12.91 -5.69 1.15
N VAL A 64 -12.91 -4.67 0.30
CA VAL A 64 -11.81 -3.70 0.19
C VAL A 64 -11.73 -2.84 1.44
N SER A 65 -12.86 -2.32 1.93
CA SER A 65 -12.94 -1.54 3.16
C SER A 65 -12.49 -2.37 4.37
N LEU A 66 -12.99 -3.60 4.50
CA LEU A 66 -12.62 -4.50 5.58
C LEU A 66 -11.11 -4.79 5.56
N PHE A 67 -10.55 -5.05 4.38
CA PHE A 67 -9.11 -5.23 4.24
C PHE A 67 -8.33 -3.98 4.65
N ALA A 68 -8.76 -2.79 4.21
CA ALA A 68 -8.10 -1.53 4.55
C ALA A 68 -8.08 -1.29 6.07
N GLU A 69 -9.18 -1.54 6.77
CA GLU A 69 -9.27 -1.42 8.23
C GLU A 69 -8.31 -2.37 8.95
N LEU A 70 -8.34 -3.66 8.60
CA LEU A 70 -7.47 -4.68 9.21
C LEU A 70 -6.00 -4.39 8.94
N PHE A 71 -5.67 -3.94 7.72
CA PHE A 71 -4.32 -3.58 7.35
C PHE A 71 -3.83 -2.34 8.11
N ASN A 72 -4.69 -1.33 8.28
CA ASN A 72 -4.39 -0.17 9.09
C ASN A 72 -4.19 -0.54 10.57
N GLU A 73 -5.02 -1.41 11.13
CA GLU A 73 -4.86 -1.92 12.49
C GLU A 73 -3.51 -2.63 12.68
N MET A 74 -3.13 -3.49 11.74
CA MET A 74 -1.84 -4.18 11.75
C MET A 74 -0.68 -3.18 11.74
N LEU A 75 -0.71 -2.16 10.87
CA LEU A 75 0.32 -1.13 10.80
C LEU A 75 0.39 -0.30 12.08
N MET A 76 -0.75 0.15 12.61
CA MET A 76 -0.82 0.91 13.86
C MET A 76 -0.23 0.12 15.02
N ARG A 77 -0.55 -1.18 15.10
CA ARG A 77 0.01 -2.07 16.13
C ARG A 77 1.52 -2.18 16.00
N ASP A 78 2.02 -2.52 14.82
CA ASP A 78 3.45 -2.78 14.61
C ASP A 78 4.28 -1.50 14.80
N PHE A 79 3.82 -0.35 14.30
CA PHE A 79 4.47 0.93 14.56
C PHE A 79 4.37 1.36 16.02
N GLY A 80 3.24 1.12 16.68
CA GLY A 80 3.08 1.34 18.12
C GLY A 80 4.11 0.55 18.94
N PHE A 81 4.33 -0.73 18.60
CA PHE A 81 5.37 -1.55 19.22
C PHE A 81 6.78 -1.04 18.95
N ASN A 82 7.06 -0.59 17.73
CA ASN A 82 8.37 -0.01 17.39
C ASN A 82 8.65 1.24 18.22
N ILE A 83 7.67 2.13 18.36
CA ILE A 83 7.79 3.33 19.20
C ILE A 83 7.96 2.93 20.67
N PHE A 84 7.13 2.01 21.17
CA PHE A 84 7.24 1.54 22.55
C PHE A 84 8.63 0.96 22.84
N ARG A 85 9.13 0.08 21.97
CA ARG A 85 10.47 -0.51 22.11
C ARG A 85 11.54 0.56 22.13
N ALA A 86 11.49 1.50 21.19
CA ALA A 86 12.45 2.60 21.13
C ALA A 86 12.45 3.44 22.40
N LEU A 87 11.30 3.71 23.01
CA LEU A 87 11.18 4.45 24.27
C LEU A 87 11.64 3.63 25.48
N HIS A 88 11.31 2.34 25.51
CA HIS A 88 11.66 1.43 26.60
C HIS A 88 13.17 1.14 26.66
N GLU A 89 13.83 1.13 25.50
CA GLU A 89 15.29 0.95 25.39
C GLU A 89 16.09 2.22 25.70
N LEU A 90 15.42 3.36 25.91
CA LEU A 90 16.11 4.58 26.33
C LEU A 90 16.74 4.37 27.71
N PRO A 91 18.00 4.79 27.91
CA PRO A 91 18.59 4.78 29.24
C PRO A 91 17.77 5.64 30.19
N GLU A 92 17.67 5.22 31.46
CA GLU A 92 17.05 6.05 32.48
C GLU A 92 17.70 7.43 32.46
N ARG A 93 16.87 8.48 32.40
CA ARG A 93 17.37 9.84 32.49
C ARG A 93 18.12 9.93 33.81
N VAL A 94 19.43 10.19 33.73
CA VAL A 94 20.25 10.49 34.89
C VAL A 94 19.55 11.65 35.57
N LYS A 95 18.95 11.39 36.74
CA LYS A 95 18.40 12.45 37.58
C LYS A 95 19.57 13.38 37.82
N GLU A 96 19.58 14.54 37.18
CA GLU A 96 20.44 15.64 37.61
C GLU A 96 20.15 15.78 39.10
N LYS A 97 21.16 15.47 39.90
CA LYS A 97 21.06 15.61 41.34
C LYS A 97 20.60 17.04 41.58
N ASP A 98 19.43 17.18 42.18
CA ASP A 98 19.00 18.39 42.87
C ASP A 98 20.00 18.68 44.01
N ASP A 99 21.24 19.00 43.68
CA ASP A 99 22.28 19.53 44.57
C ASP A 99 22.03 21.04 44.77
N LYS A 100 20.77 21.38 45.07
CA LYS A 100 20.36 22.70 45.57
C LYS A 100 19.63 22.59 46.91
N LYS A 101 19.97 21.59 47.72
CA LYS A 101 19.73 21.63 49.18
C LYS A 101 21.00 22.06 49.90
N LYS A 102 20.94 23.30 50.41
CA LYS A 102 21.71 23.86 51.54
C LYS A 102 23.22 24.06 51.31
N LYS A 103 23.57 25.29 50.90
CA LYS A 103 24.66 26.03 51.55
C LYS A 103 24.14 27.39 51.95
N ASP A 104 24.11 27.56 53.27
CA ASP A 104 24.15 28.78 54.11
C ASP A 104 23.13 29.90 53.88
#